data_AF-A0A424NUC5-F1
#
_entry.id   AF-A0A424NUC5-F1
#
_cell.length_a   1.000
_cell.length_b   1.000
_cell.length_c   1.000
_cell.angle_alpha   90.00
_cell.angle_beta   90.00
_cell.angle_gamma   90.00
#
_symmetry.space_group_name_H-M   'P 1'
#
loop_
_entity.id
_entity.type
_entity.pdbx_description
1 polymer ?
#
loop_
_entity_poly.entity_id
_entity_poly.type
_entity_poly.pdbx_seq_one_letter_code
_entity_poly.pdbx_strand_id
1 'polypeptide(L)'
;MKKLKTLFSITLIIDILATAPLFLMIFVPAMKEEMVYSQFSGMAENELAKEISDLFHFVFAFIAAAMVIAVAASIRIAVLEAAKTAAMLLFIIHLGWVLPDWVNLVMGSAHPPVPIMLLGTIPVIALAYGWKKGEI
;
A
#
# COMPACT_ATOMS: atom_id res chain seq x y z
N MET A 1 11.30 -18.71 -10.97
CA MET A 1 10.15 -19.16 -10.19
C MET A 1 10.43 -19.04 -8.71
N LYS A 2 11.43 -19.70 -8.12
CA LYS A 2 11.68 -19.54 -6.66
C LYS A 2 11.94 -18.08 -6.26
N LYS A 3 12.85 -17.40 -6.98
CA LYS A 3 13.17 -15.98 -6.75
C LYS A 3 11.91 -15.08 -6.88
N LEU A 4 11.14 -15.21 -7.95
CA LEU A 4 9.91 -14.43 -8.16
C LEU A 4 8.85 -14.67 -7.07
N LYS A 5 8.64 -15.93 -6.67
CA LYS A 5 7.72 -16.25 -5.57
C LYS A 5 8.17 -15.63 -4.26
N THR A 6 9.47 -15.60 -4.00
CA THR A 6 10.04 -14.88 -2.84
C THR A 6 9.73 -13.39 -2.91
N LEU A 7 9.90 -12.74 -4.06
CA LEU A 7 9.60 -11.30 -4.22
C LEU A 7 8.12 -11.01 -4.01
N PHE A 8 7.21 -11.82 -4.58
CA PHE A 8 5.78 -11.70 -4.32
C PHE A 8 5.43 -11.95 -2.85
N SER A 9 6.12 -12.87 -2.17
CA SER A 9 5.89 -13.15 -0.75
C SER A 9 6.36 -11.99 0.13
N ILE A 10 7.52 -11.40 -0.16
CA ILE A 10 8.01 -10.19 0.53
C ILE A 10 7.02 -9.04 0.35
N THR A 11 6.57 -8.83 -0.89
CA THR A 11 5.54 -7.81 -1.21
C THR A 11 4.29 -8.07 -0.39
N LEU A 12 3.77 -9.31 -0.41
CA LEU A 12 2.55 -9.68 0.32
C LEU A 12 2.65 -9.40 1.83
N ILE A 13 3.77 -9.77 2.47
CA ILE A 13 3.96 -9.54 3.90
C ILE A 13 3.92 -8.04 4.19
N ILE A 14 4.60 -7.24 3.38
CA ILE A 14 4.64 -5.80 3.56
C ILE A 14 3.27 -5.18 3.30
N ASP A 15 2.55 -5.61 2.28
CA ASP A 15 1.21 -5.10 1.98
C ASP A 15 0.25 -5.42 3.14
N ILE A 16 0.28 -6.62 3.70
CA ILE A 16 -0.52 -6.96 4.88
C ILE A 16 -0.20 -6.03 6.06
N LEU A 17 1.09 -5.79 6.33
CA LEU A 17 1.50 -4.89 7.42
C LEU A 17 1.11 -3.43 7.17
N ALA A 18 1.30 -2.94 5.94
CA ALA A 18 1.03 -1.55 5.57
C ALA A 18 -0.47 -1.25 5.49
N THR A 19 -1.29 -2.25 5.15
CA THR A 19 -2.74 -2.08 5.00
C THR A 19 -3.51 -2.40 6.28
N ALA A 20 -2.92 -3.13 7.23
CA ALA A 20 -3.56 -3.45 8.50
C ALA A 20 -4.13 -2.21 9.24
N PRO A 21 -3.42 -1.06 9.34
CA PRO A 21 -3.98 0.13 9.97
C PRO A 21 -5.27 0.64 9.31
N LEU A 22 -5.41 0.53 7.98
CA LEU A 22 -6.63 0.94 7.27
C LEU A 22 -7.87 0.18 7.77
N PHE A 23 -7.72 -1.11 8.06
CA PHE A 23 -8.79 -1.92 8.62
C PHE A 23 -8.98 -1.68 10.11
N LEU A 24 -7.89 -1.54 10.87
CA LEU A 24 -7.97 -1.31 12.31
C LEU A 24 -8.66 0.02 12.65
N MET A 25 -8.43 1.08 11.87
CA MET A 25 -9.07 2.39 12.06
C MET A 25 -10.60 2.35 11.90
N ILE A 26 -11.16 1.35 11.22
CA ILE A 26 -12.62 1.15 11.11
C ILE A 26 -13.21 0.77 12.48
N PHE A 27 -12.46 -0.01 13.26
CA PHE A 27 -12.94 -0.58 14.53
C PHE A 27 -12.38 0.13 15.76
N VAL A 28 -11.30 0.90 15.63
CA VAL A 28 -10.58 1.55 16.74
C VAL A 28 -10.61 3.07 16.56
N PRO A 29 -11.61 3.77 17.14
CA PRO A 29 -11.75 5.22 17.01
C PRO A 29 -10.50 6.01 17.43
N ALA A 30 -9.81 5.57 18.48
CA ALA A 30 -8.59 6.21 18.95
C ALA A 30 -7.45 6.21 17.90
N MET A 31 -7.32 5.13 17.11
CA MET A 31 -6.33 5.09 16.04
C MET A 31 -6.68 6.09 14.93
N LYS A 32 -7.97 6.23 14.62
CA LYS A 32 -8.43 7.17 13.59
C LYS A 32 -8.18 8.62 14.00
N GLU A 33 -8.44 8.95 15.26
CA GLU A 33 -8.16 10.29 15.81
C GLU A 33 -6.67 10.65 15.66
N GLU A 34 -5.78 9.74 16.08
CA GLU A 34 -4.33 9.96 16.07
C GLU A 34 -3.72 9.94 14.67
N MET A 35 -4.18 9.04 13.79
CA MET A 35 -3.56 8.81 12.48
C MET A 35 -4.13 9.68 11.36
N VAL A 36 -5.34 10.22 11.53
CA VAL A 36 -6.04 10.98 10.48
C VAL A 36 -6.44 12.35 11.00
N TYR A 37 -7.31 12.43 12.00
CA TYR A 37 -7.95 13.71 12.35
C TYR A 37 -6.96 14.72 12.95
N SER A 38 -6.01 14.27 13.77
CA SER A 38 -4.96 15.11 14.34
C SER A 38 -3.98 15.65 13.28
N GLN A 39 -3.94 15.05 12.09
CA GLN A 39 -3.01 15.42 11.02
C GLN A 39 -3.51 16.62 10.19
N PHE A 40 -4.79 16.98 10.31
CA PHE A 40 -5.40 18.07 9.55
C PHE A 40 -6.04 19.10 10.49
N SER A 41 -5.49 20.32 10.49
CA SER A 41 -6.03 21.43 11.29
C SER A 41 -7.51 21.67 10.99
N GLY A 42 -8.36 21.65 12.02
CA GLY A 42 -9.80 21.89 11.89
C GLY A 42 -10.63 20.64 11.53
N MET A 43 -10.01 19.48 11.31
CA MET A 43 -10.73 18.24 10.99
C MET A 43 -11.37 17.62 12.24
N ALA A 44 -10.70 17.68 13.39
CA ALA A 44 -11.20 17.14 14.64
C ALA A 44 -12.50 17.86 15.12
N GLU A 45 -12.71 19.11 14.72
CA GLU A 45 -13.88 19.92 15.07
C GLU A 45 -14.97 19.93 13.98
N ASN A 46 -14.77 19.23 12.87
CA ASN A 46 -15.68 19.25 11.72
C ASN A 46 -16.24 17.86 11.39
N GLU A 47 -17.46 17.58 11.84
CA GLU A 47 -18.12 16.27 11.65
C GLU A 47 -18.31 15.90 10.17
N LEU A 48 -18.63 16.86 9.30
CA LEU A 48 -18.75 16.58 7.86
C LEU A 48 -17.41 16.13 7.25
N ALA A 49 -16.30 16.77 7.67
CA ALA A 49 -14.97 16.37 7.22
C ALA A 49 -14.60 14.95 7.69
N LYS A 50 -15.00 14.58 8.91
CA LYS A 50 -14.84 13.22 9.44
C LYS A 50 -15.64 12.20 8.65
N GLU A 51 -16.92 12.46 8.37
CA GLU A 51 -17.77 11.57 7.57
C GLU A 51 -17.22 11.35 6.16
N ILE A 52 -16.77 12.41 5.50
CA ILE A 52 -16.15 12.33 4.18
C ILE A 52 -14.86 11.49 4.25
N SER A 53 -14.00 11.78 5.23
CA SER A 53 -12.77 11.02 5.45
C SER A 53 -13.06 9.53 5.68
N ASP A 54 -14.06 9.21 6.49
CA ASP A 54 -14.47 7.84 6.79
C ASP A 54 -14.92 7.07 5.56
N LEU A 55 -15.68 7.71 4.67
CA LEU A 55 -16.08 7.12 3.40
C LEU A 55 -14.88 6.81 2.52
N PHE A 56 -13.93 7.75 2.39
CA PHE A 56 -12.71 7.53 1.62
C PHE A 56 -11.86 6.40 2.22
N HIS A 57 -11.64 6.40 3.53
CA HIS A 57 -10.89 5.36 4.23
C HIS A 57 -11.50 3.97 4.01
N PHE A 58 -12.83 3.86 4.08
CA PHE A 58 -13.52 2.61 3.81
C PHE A 58 -13.24 2.10 2.39
N VAL A 59 -13.39 2.96 1.37
CA VAL A 59 -13.10 2.58 -0.03
C VAL A 59 -11.63 2.19 -0.20
N PHE A 60 -10.70 2.98 0.35
CA PHE A 60 -9.27 2.70 0.25
C PHE A 60 -8.88 1.39 0.94
N ALA A 61 -9.48 1.04 2.07
CA ALA A 61 -9.24 -0.25 2.72
C ALA A 61 -9.57 -1.42 1.79
N PHE A 62 -10.70 -1.39 1.09
CA PHE A 62 -11.08 -2.47 0.16
C PHE A 62 -10.25 -2.50 -1.12
N ILE A 63 -9.83 -1.33 -1.65
CA ILE A 63 -8.86 -1.27 -2.75
C ILE A 63 -7.53 -1.91 -2.31
N ALA A 64 -7.08 -1.62 -1.09
CA ALA A 64 -5.86 -2.16 -0.54
C ALA A 64 -5.95 -3.68 -0.32
N ALA A 65 -7.09 -4.20 0.16
CA ALA A 65 -7.33 -5.65 0.23
C ALA A 65 -7.30 -6.31 -1.16
N ALA A 66 -7.89 -5.68 -2.18
CA ALA A 66 -7.83 -6.20 -3.54
C ALA A 66 -6.37 -6.28 -4.05
N MET A 67 -5.55 -5.28 -3.73
CA MET A 67 -4.12 -5.27 -4.03
C MET A 67 -3.39 -6.44 -3.34
N VAL A 68 -3.60 -6.63 -2.03
CA VAL A 68 -3.05 -7.75 -1.24
C VAL A 68 -3.42 -9.11 -1.87
N ILE A 69 -4.68 -9.27 -2.26
CA ILE A 69 -5.18 -10.51 -2.88
C ILE A 69 -4.52 -10.73 -4.25
N ALA A 70 -4.36 -9.68 -5.05
CA ALA A 70 -3.70 -9.78 -6.36
C ALA A 70 -2.22 -10.21 -6.24
N VAL A 71 -1.51 -9.71 -5.24
CA VAL A 71 -0.15 -10.15 -4.92
C VAL A 71 -0.13 -11.60 -4.46
N ALA A 72 -1.03 -11.99 -3.55
CA ALA A 72 -1.15 -13.36 -3.07
C ALA A 72 -1.44 -14.37 -4.22
N ALA A 73 -2.33 -14.00 -5.15
CA ALA A 73 -2.64 -14.80 -6.32
C ALA A 73 -1.40 -15.00 -7.23
N SER A 74 -0.57 -13.95 -7.36
CA SER A 74 0.61 -13.97 -8.22
C SER A 74 1.69 -14.97 -7.77
N ILE A 75 1.73 -15.32 -6.48
CA ILE A 75 2.62 -16.37 -5.93
C ILE A 75 2.38 -17.74 -6.59
N ARG A 76 1.14 -18.01 -7.03
CA ARG A 76 0.75 -19.30 -7.61
C ARG A 76 1.05 -19.42 -9.09
N ILE A 77 1.46 -18.34 -9.78
CA ILE A 77 1.77 -18.38 -11.20
C ILE A 77 2.99 -19.28 -11.46
N ALA A 78 2.83 -20.26 -12.34
CA ALA A 78 3.87 -21.22 -12.69
C ALA A 78 4.66 -20.82 -13.95
N VAL A 79 4.07 -20.00 -14.82
CA VAL A 79 4.66 -19.57 -16.09
C VAL A 79 5.48 -18.29 -15.88
N LEU A 80 6.75 -18.29 -16.28
CA LEU A 80 7.67 -17.17 -16.06
C LEU A 80 7.16 -15.85 -16.66
N GLU A 81 6.78 -15.84 -17.94
CA GLU A 81 6.33 -14.61 -18.62
C GLU A 81 5.04 -14.05 -18.01
N ALA A 82 4.12 -14.91 -17.59
CA ALA A 82 2.91 -14.50 -16.87
C ALA A 82 3.27 -13.89 -15.50
N ALA A 83 4.22 -14.48 -14.77
CA ALA A 83 4.67 -13.96 -13.48
C ALA A 83 5.39 -12.60 -13.63
N LYS A 84 6.21 -12.42 -14.67
CA LYS A 84 6.85 -11.13 -14.96
C LYS A 84 5.85 -10.06 -15.36
N THR A 85 4.81 -10.42 -16.12
CA THR A 85 3.69 -9.52 -16.45
C THR A 85 2.92 -9.12 -15.19
N ALA A 86 2.61 -10.08 -14.31
CA ALA A 86 1.97 -9.79 -13.03
C ALA A 86 2.83 -8.85 -12.17
N ALA A 87 4.15 -9.11 -12.09
CA ALA A 87 5.07 -8.23 -11.37
C ALA A 87 5.10 -6.80 -11.94
N MET A 88 5.02 -6.64 -13.27
CA MET A 88 4.94 -5.32 -13.92
C MET A 88 3.66 -4.58 -13.54
N LEU A 89 2.51 -5.25 -13.64
CA LEU A 89 1.20 -4.64 -13.34
C LEU A 89 1.12 -4.25 -11.86
N LEU A 90 1.53 -5.15 -10.97
CA LEU A 90 1.59 -4.88 -9.54
C LEU A 90 2.57 -3.74 -9.24
N PHE A 91 3.74 -3.70 -9.89
CA PHE A 91 4.69 -2.60 -9.75
C PHE A 91 4.03 -1.25 -10.06
N ILE A 92 3.30 -1.13 -11.17
CA ILE A 92 2.62 0.12 -11.56
C ILE A 92 1.61 0.54 -10.48
N ILE A 93 0.82 -0.41 -9.98
CA ILE A 93 -0.19 -0.15 -8.94
C ILE A 93 0.48 0.31 -7.65
N HIS A 94 1.53 -0.38 -7.18
CA HIS A 94 2.23 -0.03 -5.93
C HIS A 94 2.99 1.29 -6.07
N LEU A 95 3.54 1.59 -7.25
CA LEU A 95 4.15 2.89 -7.51
C LEU A 95 3.09 4.00 -7.37
N GLY A 96 1.92 3.82 -7.98
CA GLY A 96 0.82 4.78 -7.85
C GLY A 96 0.33 4.93 -6.41
N TRP A 97 0.37 3.86 -5.61
CA TRP A 97 -0.01 3.90 -4.19
C TRP A 97 0.99 4.68 -3.32
N VAL A 98 2.29 4.51 -3.56
CA VAL A 98 3.36 5.04 -2.68
C VAL A 98 3.83 6.43 -3.12
N LEU A 99 3.67 6.79 -4.40
CA LEU A 99 4.16 8.06 -4.94
C LEU A 99 3.57 9.32 -4.27
N PRO A 100 2.26 9.38 -3.92
CA PRO A 100 1.69 10.56 -3.27
C PRO A 100 2.39 10.93 -1.96
N ASP A 101 2.80 9.95 -1.16
CA ASP A 101 3.49 10.19 0.11
C ASP A 101 4.85 10.86 -0.11
N TRP A 102 5.61 10.39 -1.09
CA TRP A 102 6.90 10.99 -1.46
C TRP A 102 6.74 12.39 -2.03
N VAL A 103 5.70 12.63 -2.83
CA VAL A 103 5.38 13.97 -3.34
C VAL A 103 5.05 14.90 -2.17
N ASN A 104 4.21 14.48 -1.23
CA ASN A 104 3.86 15.27 -0.05
C ASN A 104 5.07 15.59 0.83
N LEU A 105 5.98 14.63 1.03
CA LEU A 105 7.25 14.87 1.74
C LEU A 105 8.07 15.98 1.07
N VAL A 106 8.25 15.93 -0.25
CA VAL A 106 9.01 16.93 -1.00
C VAL A 106 8.33 18.31 -0.99
N MET A 107 7.00 18.33 -0.99
CA MET A 107 6.20 19.56 -0.92
C MET A 107 6.10 20.16 0.49
N GLY A 108 6.58 19.45 1.53
CA GLY A 108 6.41 19.87 2.92
C GLY A 108 4.97 19.76 3.43
N SER A 109 4.15 18.94 2.78
CA SER A 109 2.76 18.64 3.15
C SER A 109 2.71 17.53 4.20
N ALA A 110 1.53 17.24 4.76
CA ALA A 110 1.33 16.10 5.64
C ALA A 110 1.66 14.78 4.92
N HIS A 111 2.45 13.92 5.56
CA HIS A 111 2.87 12.62 5.03
C HIS A 111 3.10 11.63 6.19
N PRO A 112 3.08 10.31 5.94
CA PRO A 112 3.41 9.31 6.96
C PRO A 112 4.86 9.44 7.45
N PRO A 113 5.23 8.89 8.61
CA PRO A 113 6.63 8.85 9.04
C PRO A 113 7.54 8.20 7.99
N VAL A 114 8.70 8.80 7.73
CA VAL A 114 9.64 8.33 6.68
C VAL A 114 9.96 6.83 6.76
N PRO A 115 10.16 6.21 7.94
CA PRO A 115 10.37 4.76 8.02
C PRO A 115 9.23 3.93 7.44
N ILE A 116 7.98 4.39 7.58
CA ILE A 116 6.79 3.73 7.02
C ILE A 116 6.76 3.90 5.49
N MET A 117 7.11 5.08 4.99
CA MET A 117 7.20 5.33 3.53
C MET A 117 8.30 4.47 2.88
N LEU A 118 9.44 4.31 3.56
CA LEU A 118 10.52 3.42 3.11
C LEU A 118 10.04 1.97 3.05
N LEU A 119 9.31 1.50 4.07
CA LEU A 119 8.71 0.17 4.09
C LEU A 119 7.77 -0.03 2.88
N GLY A 120 6.88 0.94 2.60
CA GLY A 120 5.99 0.91 1.44
C GLY A 120 6.70 0.93 0.08
N THR A 121 7.94 1.44 0.04
CA THR A 121 8.74 1.49 -1.20
C THR A 121 9.39 0.13 -1.54
N ILE A 122 9.55 -0.76 -0.57
CA ILE A 122 10.16 -2.08 -0.79
C ILE A 122 9.36 -2.92 -1.81
N PRO A 123 8.02 -3.05 -1.73
CA PRO A 123 7.18 -3.66 -2.77
C PRO A 123 7.47 -3.14 -4.17
N VAL A 124 7.58 -1.82 -4.34
CA VAL A 124 7.84 -1.17 -5.64
C VAL A 124 9.16 -1.68 -6.22
N ILE A 125 10.22 -1.68 -5.42
CA ILE A 125 11.56 -2.14 -5.84
C ILE A 125 11.54 -3.64 -6.14
N ALA A 126 10.94 -4.45 -5.27
CA ALA A 126 10.86 -5.90 -5.40
C ALA A 126 10.12 -6.31 -6.68
N LEU A 127 8.97 -5.67 -6.96
CA LEU A 127 8.15 -5.94 -8.15
C LEU A 127 8.82 -5.43 -9.43
N ALA A 128 9.45 -4.24 -9.41
CA ALA A 128 10.22 -3.74 -10.54
C ALA A 128 11.39 -4.67 -10.89
N TYR A 129 12.11 -5.16 -9.88
CA TYR A 129 13.17 -6.14 -10.05
C TYR A 129 12.62 -7.46 -10.60
N GLY A 130 11.50 -7.97 -10.04
CA GLY A 130 10.84 -9.18 -10.53
C GLY A 130 10.43 -9.08 -11.99
N TRP A 131 9.89 -7.94 -12.41
CA TRP A 131 9.55 -7.68 -13.81
C TRP A 131 10.78 -7.69 -14.73
N LYS A 132 11.83 -6.94 -14.39
CA LYS A 132 13.00 -6.74 -15.27
C LYS A 132 14.00 -7.90 -15.26
N LYS A 133 14.17 -8.54 -14.10
CA LYS A 133 15.25 -9.51 -13.80
C LYS A 133 14.73 -10.83 -13.23
N GLY A 134 13.42 -11.09 -13.30
CA GLY A 134 12.84 -12.36 -12.89
C GLY A 134 13.34 -13.53 -13.74
N GLU A 135 13.79 -14.59 -13.07
CA GLU A 135 14.33 -15.83 -13.66
C GLU A 135 13.62 -17.06 -13.06
N ILE A 136 13.80 -18.24 -13.68
CA ILE A 136 13.30 -19.56 -13.22
C ILE A 136 13.92 -20.00 -11.89
#